data_AF-A0A2D5BWA3-F1
#
_entry.id   AF-A0A2D5BWA3-F1
#
_cell.length_a   1.000
_cell.length_b   1.000
_cell.length_c   1.000
_cell.angle_alpha   90.00
_cell.angle_beta   90.00
_cell.angle_gamma   90.00
#
_symmetry.space_group_name_H-M   'P 1'
#
loop_
_entity.id
_entity.type
_entity.pdbx_description
1 polymer ?
#
loop_
_entity_poly.entity_id
_entity_poly.type
_entity_poly.pdbx_seq_one_letter_code
_entity_poly.pdbx_strand_id
1 'polypeptide(L)'
;MPLALREPDLFDPPCDAARTDADAASAARAFSLARHRLALQLAAVRDTSIPAAFGCSSVVQYGACELDLDPRETQALLEAGEALRSLPRINAELEEGHLSWRRAELLLQVATPAVEHAWLEVALDLPWSALRQQIERSRRGRPPRRRRATSAGSLSRA
;
A
#
# COMPACT_ATOMS: atom_id res chain seq x y z
N MET A 1 29.38 -9.27 0.94
CA MET A 1 29.25 -9.32 -0.52
C MET A 1 27.87 -8.78 -0.88
N PRO A 2 27.72 -7.48 -1.20
CA PRO A 2 26.44 -6.98 -1.68
C PRO A 2 26.30 -7.39 -3.14
N LEU A 3 25.22 -8.08 -3.47
CA LEU A 3 24.78 -8.26 -4.85
C LEU A 3 24.50 -6.85 -5.38
N ALA A 4 25.37 -6.35 -6.26
CA ALA A 4 25.10 -5.18 -7.06
C ALA A 4 23.87 -5.49 -7.91
N LEU A 5 22.70 -5.03 -7.45
CA LEU A 5 21.51 -4.94 -8.28
C LEU A 5 21.87 -3.96 -9.38
N ARG A 6 22.26 -4.48 -10.54
CA ARG A 6 22.50 -3.69 -11.74
C ARG A 6 21.17 -3.01 -12.05
N GLU A 7 21.11 -1.69 -11.85
CA GLU A 7 19.94 -0.92 -12.21
C GLU A 7 19.64 -1.16 -13.69
N PRO A 8 18.41 -1.56 -14.04
CA PRO A 8 18.05 -1.78 -15.43
C PRO A 8 18.27 -0.49 -16.21
N ASP A 9 18.87 -0.60 -17.39
CA ASP A 9 19.02 0.53 -18.30
C ASP A 9 17.62 0.87 -18.84
N LEU A 10 16.96 1.84 -18.20
CA LEU A 10 15.57 2.23 -18.50
C LEU A 10 15.42 2.84 -19.91
N PHE A 11 16.53 3.15 -20.59
CA PHE A 11 16.53 3.81 -21.89
C PHE A 11 16.45 2.84 -23.08
N ASP A 12 16.80 1.55 -22.89
CA ASP A 12 16.72 0.50 -23.92
C ASP A 12 16.15 -0.79 -23.31
N PRO A 13 14.82 -0.86 -23.10
CA PRO A 13 14.22 -1.99 -22.42
C PRO A 13 14.47 -3.29 -23.21
N PRO A 14 14.89 -4.37 -22.54
CA PRO A 14 15.14 -5.63 -23.21
C PRO A 14 13.86 -6.12 -23.92
N CYS A 15 13.96 -6.46 -25.21
CA CYS A 15 12.85 -6.94 -26.06
C CYS A 15 12.12 -8.21 -25.55
N ASP A 16 12.52 -8.75 -24.41
CA ASP A 16 11.87 -9.88 -23.74
C ASP A 16 10.75 -9.37 -22.81
N ALA A 17 9.52 -9.69 -23.17
CA ALA A 17 8.33 -9.34 -22.41
C ALA A 17 8.38 -9.84 -20.96
N ALA A 18 8.98 -11.01 -20.70
CA ALA A 18 9.07 -11.57 -19.36
C ALA A 18 10.03 -10.77 -18.46
N ARG A 19 11.15 -10.30 -19.03
CA ARG A 19 12.11 -9.45 -18.31
C ARG A 19 11.55 -8.06 -18.06
N THR A 20 10.90 -7.46 -19.06
CA THR A 20 10.24 -6.15 -18.92
C THR A 20 9.14 -6.19 -17.86
N ASP A 21 8.33 -7.25 -17.80
CA ASP A 21 7.31 -7.44 -16.76
C ASP A 21 7.94 -7.59 -15.36
N ALA A 22 8.99 -8.39 -15.23
CA ALA A 22 9.70 -8.58 -13.96
C ALA A 22 10.34 -7.28 -13.45
N ASP A 23 10.96 -6.50 -14.33
CA ASP A 23 11.57 -5.21 -14.00
C ASP A 23 10.50 -4.17 -13.59
N ALA A 24 9.39 -4.10 -14.32
CA ALA A 24 8.25 -3.26 -13.96
C ALA A 24 7.65 -3.66 -12.60
N ALA A 25 7.50 -4.96 -12.33
CA ALA A 25 7.02 -5.47 -11.05
C ALA A 25 8.00 -5.17 -9.90
N SER A 26 9.31 -5.21 -10.15
CA SER A 26 10.34 -4.81 -9.18
C SER A 26 10.25 -3.32 -8.86
N ALA A 27 10.19 -2.47 -9.89
CA ALA A 27 10.05 -1.02 -9.72
C ALA A 27 8.76 -0.64 -8.97
N ALA A 28 7.64 -1.29 -9.30
CA ALA A 28 6.37 -1.06 -8.61
C ALA A 28 6.41 -1.45 -7.12
N ARG A 29 7.14 -2.51 -6.77
CA ARG A 29 7.37 -2.90 -5.37
C ARG A 29 8.25 -1.90 -4.64
N ALA A 30 9.36 -1.48 -5.24
CA ALA A 30 10.24 -0.46 -4.68
C ALA A 30 9.49 0.85 -4.42
N PHE A 31 8.67 1.29 -5.38
CA PHE A 31 7.81 2.47 -5.22
C PHE A 31 6.79 2.32 -4.09
N SER A 32 6.14 1.15 -4.00
CA SER A 32 5.17 0.87 -2.93
C SER A 32 5.82 0.94 -1.53
N LEU A 33 7.01 0.35 -1.38
CA LEU A 33 7.78 0.39 -0.13
C LEU A 33 8.26 1.81 0.21
N ALA A 34 8.70 2.58 -0.79
CA ALA A 34 9.11 3.97 -0.58
C ALA A 34 7.96 4.82 -0.04
N ARG A 35 6.76 4.70 -0.64
CA ARG A 35 5.54 5.39 -0.16
C ARG A 35 5.15 4.95 1.25
N HIS A 36 5.19 3.64 1.52
CA HIS A 36 4.92 3.09 2.84
C HIS A 36 5.83 3.68 3.92
N ARG A 37 7.15 3.69 3.66
CA ARG A 37 8.13 4.29 4.57
C ARG A 37 7.87 5.78 4.77
N LEU A 38 7.63 6.52 3.69
CA LEU A 38 7.34 7.95 3.77
C LEU A 38 6.10 8.23 4.63
N ALA A 39 5.02 7.46 4.46
CA ALA A 39 3.82 7.58 5.28
C ALA A 39 4.10 7.36 6.78
N LEU A 40 4.85 6.30 7.12
CA LEU A 40 5.22 6.03 8.52
C LEU A 40 6.12 7.14 9.11
N GLN A 41 7.07 7.66 8.32
CA GLN A 41 7.96 8.74 8.75
C GLN A 41 7.20 10.04 8.97
N LEU A 42 6.30 10.42 8.07
CA LEU A 42 5.43 11.60 8.24
C LEU A 42 4.57 11.49 9.50
N ALA A 43 3.99 10.30 9.75
CA ALA A 43 3.28 10.05 10.99
C ALA A 43 4.21 10.18 12.22
N ALA A 44 5.44 9.67 12.15
CA ALA A 44 6.42 9.78 13.24
C ALA A 44 6.78 11.23 13.54
N VAL A 45 7.02 12.03 12.50
CA VAL A 45 7.31 13.47 12.59
C VAL A 45 6.21 14.22 13.34
N ARG A 46 4.94 13.80 13.22
CA ARG A 46 3.82 14.45 13.93
C ARG A 46 3.96 14.43 15.45
N ASP A 47 4.57 13.39 16.00
CA ASP A 47 4.76 13.23 17.45
C ASP A 47 6.06 13.89 17.95
N THR A 48 6.72 14.68 17.09
CA THR A 48 8.00 15.33 17.39
C THR A 48 7.93 16.84 17.23
N SER A 49 8.99 17.53 17.66
CA SER A 49 9.18 18.97 17.40
C SER A 49 9.84 19.26 16.05
N ILE A 50 10.02 18.28 15.17
CA ILE A 50 10.72 18.45 13.88
C ILE A 50 10.10 19.59 13.05
N PRO A 51 8.77 19.69 12.83
CA PRO A 51 8.23 20.78 12.03
C PRO A 51 8.61 22.16 12.58
N ALA A 52 8.54 22.34 13.90
CA ALA A 52 8.90 23.60 14.56
C ALA A 52 10.40 23.93 14.43
N ALA A 53 11.28 22.92 14.44
CA ALA A 53 12.71 23.11 14.23
C ALA A 53 13.05 23.67 12.83
N PHE A 54 12.19 23.38 11.84
CA PHE A 54 12.27 23.92 10.47
C PHE A 54 11.35 25.15 10.25
N GLY A 55 10.83 25.76 11.33
CA GLY A 55 9.94 26.93 11.21
C GLY A 55 8.57 26.64 10.60
N CYS A 56 8.19 25.37 10.48
CA CYS A 56 6.90 24.93 9.95
C CYS A 56 5.87 24.80 11.08
N SER A 57 4.65 25.27 10.82
CA SER A 57 3.53 25.22 11.76
C SER A 57 2.82 23.86 11.81
N SER A 58 3.08 22.98 10.85
CA SER A 58 2.46 21.66 10.75
C SER A 58 3.34 20.68 9.96
N VAL A 59 3.07 19.38 10.09
CA VAL A 59 3.71 18.33 9.29
C VAL A 59 3.43 18.49 7.79
N VAL A 60 2.24 18.98 7.44
CA VAL A 60 1.87 19.25 6.03
C VAL A 60 2.72 20.37 5.45
N GLN A 61 2.90 21.46 6.20
CA GLN A 61 3.80 22.54 5.79
C GLN A 61 5.24 22.07 5.70
N TYR A 62 5.70 21.26 6.67
CA TYR A 62 7.02 20.64 6.64
C TYR A 62 7.23 19.79 5.38
N GLY A 63 6.28 18.94 5.00
CA GLY A 63 6.38 18.14 3.77
C GLY A 63 6.44 19.00 2.50
N ALA A 64 5.69 20.11 2.46
CA ALA A 64 5.72 21.02 1.31
C ALA A 64 7.02 21.83 1.22
N CYS A 65 7.54 22.31 2.35
CA CYS A 65 8.73 23.17 2.38
C CYS A 65 10.05 22.41 2.31
N GLU A 66 10.14 21.25 2.97
CA GLU A 66 11.41 20.53 3.15
C GLU A 66 11.51 19.24 2.31
N LEU A 67 10.37 18.69 1.85
CA LEU A 67 10.33 17.43 1.11
C LEU A 67 9.76 17.58 -0.31
N ASP A 68 9.46 18.81 -0.74
CA ASP A 68 8.85 19.13 -2.05
C ASP A 68 7.56 18.33 -2.36
N LEU A 69 6.80 17.97 -1.32
CA LEU A 69 5.56 17.21 -1.46
C LEU A 69 4.36 18.13 -1.65
N ASP A 70 3.40 17.68 -2.46
CA ASP A 70 2.10 18.35 -2.52
C ASP A 70 1.42 18.31 -1.13
N PRO A 71 0.82 19.41 -0.63
CA PRO A 71 0.18 19.44 0.67
C PRO A 71 -0.95 18.40 0.84
N ARG A 72 -1.73 18.13 -0.21
CA ARG A 72 -2.81 17.13 -0.15
C ARG A 72 -2.24 15.72 -0.13
N GLU A 73 -1.20 15.46 -0.92
CA GLU A 73 -0.47 14.20 -0.87
C GLU A 73 0.16 13.96 0.51
N THR A 74 0.79 14.99 1.08
CA THR A 74 1.40 14.92 2.41
C THR A 74 0.36 14.58 3.47
N GLN A 75 -0.79 15.24 3.44
CA GLN A 75 -1.90 14.95 4.35
C GLN A 75 -2.40 13.51 4.18
N ALA A 76 -2.57 13.03 2.95
CA ALA A 76 -3.00 11.65 2.68
C ALA A 76 -2.00 10.61 3.18
N LEU A 77 -0.70 10.84 2.97
CA LEU A 77 0.37 9.98 3.48
C LEU A 77 0.43 9.97 5.01
N LEU A 78 0.26 11.14 5.63
CA LEU A 78 0.22 11.30 7.08
C LEU A 78 -0.94 10.50 7.69
N GLU A 79 -2.17 10.69 7.18
CA GLU A 79 -3.35 9.94 7.62
C GLU A 79 -3.19 8.43 7.40
N ALA A 80 -2.60 8.03 6.27
CA ALA A 80 -2.34 6.63 5.98
C ALA A 80 -1.33 6.03 6.97
N GLY A 81 -0.23 6.72 7.25
CA GLY A 81 0.79 6.30 8.21
C GLY A 81 0.22 6.10 9.62
N GLU A 82 -0.68 6.98 10.05
CA GLU A 82 -1.36 6.85 11.34
C GLU A 82 -2.34 5.69 11.38
N ALA A 83 -3.12 5.51 10.32
CA ALA A 83 -4.04 4.39 10.23
C ALA A 83 -3.29 3.06 10.29
N LEU A 84 -2.14 2.95 9.62
CA LEU A 84 -1.28 1.76 9.62
C LEU A 84 -0.73 1.40 11.01
N ARG A 85 -0.49 2.38 11.90
CA ARG A 85 -0.11 2.09 13.30
C ARG A 85 -1.18 1.29 14.06
N SER A 86 -2.44 1.45 13.67
CA SER A 86 -3.57 0.70 14.24
C SER A 86 -3.90 -0.59 13.49
N LEU A 87 -3.22 -0.84 12.36
CA LEU A 87 -3.47 -1.96 11.45
C LEU A 87 -2.14 -2.71 11.18
N PRO A 88 -1.60 -3.42 12.20
CA PRO A 88 -0.26 -3.99 12.15
C PRO A 88 -0.11 -5.12 11.12
N ARG A 89 -1.18 -5.84 10.77
CA ARG A 89 -1.12 -6.92 9.76
C ARG A 89 -1.01 -6.35 8.36
N ILE A 90 -1.79 -5.31 8.05
CA ILE A 90 -1.68 -4.60 6.77
C ILE A 90 -0.31 -3.94 6.67
N ASN A 91 0.19 -3.37 7.77
CA ASN A 91 1.53 -2.79 7.82
C ASN A 91 2.63 -3.81 7.52
N ALA A 92 2.55 -5.02 8.10
CA ALA A 92 3.51 -6.09 7.86
C ALA A 92 3.51 -6.56 6.39
N GLU A 93 2.35 -6.77 5.78
CA GLU A 93 2.29 -7.20 4.37
C GLU A 93 2.77 -6.13 3.37
N LEU A 94 2.67 -4.85 3.74
CA LEU A 94 3.30 -3.76 2.99
C LEU A 94 4.83 -3.84 3.09
N GLU A 95 5.37 -4.04 4.30
CA GLU A 95 6.80 -4.12 4.56
C GLU A 95 7.46 -5.31 3.85
N GLU A 96 6.79 -6.46 3.83
CA GLU A 96 7.20 -7.66 3.10
C GLU A 96 6.98 -7.55 1.58
N GLY A 97 6.27 -6.52 1.12
CA GLY A 97 5.99 -6.28 -0.30
C GLY A 97 4.97 -7.23 -0.93
N HIS A 98 4.22 -7.99 -0.13
CA HIS A 98 3.11 -8.83 -0.58
C HIS A 98 1.86 -8.01 -0.90
N LEU A 99 1.73 -6.83 -0.28
CA LEU A 99 0.66 -5.88 -0.53
C LEU A 99 1.20 -4.62 -1.20
N SER A 100 0.59 -4.18 -2.30
CA SER A 100 0.96 -2.91 -2.94
C SER A 100 0.38 -1.72 -2.18
N TRP A 101 1.04 -0.56 -2.27
CA TRP A 101 0.59 0.68 -1.62
C TRP A 101 -0.87 1.01 -1.96
N ARG A 102 -1.23 0.91 -3.24
CA ARG A 102 -2.57 1.23 -3.73
C ARG A 102 -3.65 0.30 -3.18
N ARG A 103 -3.33 -0.97 -2.92
CA ARG A 103 -4.24 -1.89 -2.24
C ARG A 103 -4.40 -1.50 -0.78
N ALA A 104 -3.31 -1.19 -0.10
CA ALA A 104 -3.38 -0.73 1.29
C ALA A 104 -4.23 0.54 1.42
N GLU A 105 -4.05 1.54 0.57
CA GLU A 105 -4.87 2.77 0.57
C GLU A 105 -6.38 2.48 0.51
N LEU A 106 -6.80 1.49 -0.29
CA LEU A 106 -8.20 1.07 -0.31
C LEU A 106 -8.61 0.40 0.99
N LEU A 107 -7.76 -0.48 1.55
CA LEU A 107 -8.07 -1.16 2.81
C LEU A 107 -8.18 -0.17 3.97
N LEU A 108 -7.35 0.87 4.03
CA LEU A 108 -7.39 1.87 5.10
C LEU A 108 -8.73 2.61 5.18
N GLN A 109 -9.51 2.67 4.10
CA GLN A 109 -10.84 3.28 4.08
C GLN A 109 -11.90 2.44 4.82
N VAL A 110 -11.72 1.11 4.86
CA VAL A 110 -12.73 0.18 5.39
C VAL A 110 -12.25 -0.62 6.60
N ALA A 111 -10.95 -0.83 6.74
CA ALA A 111 -10.37 -1.64 7.78
C ALA A 111 -10.39 -0.91 9.12
N THR A 112 -10.65 -1.70 10.16
CA THR A 112 -10.44 -1.35 11.56
C THR A 112 -9.75 -2.57 12.21
N PRO A 113 -9.15 -2.45 13.39
CA PRO A 113 -8.47 -3.59 14.03
C PRO A 113 -9.34 -4.84 14.12
N ALA A 114 -10.64 -4.68 14.32
CA ALA A 114 -11.60 -5.77 14.43
C ALA A 114 -11.83 -6.56 13.13
N VAL A 115 -11.66 -5.92 11.96
CA VAL A 115 -11.94 -6.54 10.65
C VAL A 115 -10.73 -6.57 9.72
N GLU A 116 -9.58 -6.12 10.21
CA GLU A 116 -8.32 -6.03 9.47
C GLU A 116 -7.97 -7.35 8.80
N HIS A 117 -7.92 -8.43 9.58
CA HIS A 117 -7.50 -9.74 9.08
C HIS A 117 -8.38 -10.24 7.93
N ALA A 118 -9.70 -10.12 8.07
CA ALA A 118 -10.64 -10.56 7.04
C ALA A 118 -10.50 -9.74 5.74
N TRP A 119 -10.28 -8.43 5.86
CA TRP A 119 -10.04 -7.55 4.71
C TRP A 119 -8.71 -7.84 4.03
N LEU A 120 -7.68 -8.16 4.81
CA LEU A 120 -6.37 -8.52 4.30
C LEU A 120 -6.41 -9.83 3.48
N GLU A 121 -7.05 -10.87 4.00
CA GLU A 121 -7.25 -12.13 3.27
C GLU A 121 -7.90 -11.89 1.90
N VAL A 122 -8.96 -11.08 1.87
CA VAL A 122 -9.66 -10.74 0.63
C VAL A 122 -8.80 -9.90 -0.32
N ALA A 123 -7.94 -9.03 0.21
CA ALA A 123 -7.06 -8.20 -0.62
C ALA A 123 -5.96 -8.98 -1.32
N LEU A 124 -5.47 -10.05 -0.67
CA LEU A 124 -4.43 -10.94 -1.21
C LEU A 124 -5.02 -11.92 -2.24
N ASP A 125 -6.27 -12.35 -2.07
CA ASP A 125 -6.94 -13.29 -2.99
C ASP A 125 -7.58 -12.60 -4.21
N LEU A 126 -8.17 -11.41 -4.04
CA LEU A 126 -8.95 -10.80 -5.12
C LEU A 126 -8.10 -10.03 -6.15
N PRO A 127 -8.51 -10.09 -7.44
CA PRO A 127 -7.98 -9.17 -8.44
C PRO A 127 -8.38 -7.73 -8.09
N TRP A 128 -7.55 -6.78 -8.53
CA TRP A 128 -7.69 -5.35 -8.22
C TRP A 128 -9.12 -4.80 -8.41
N SER A 129 -9.75 -5.09 -9.54
CA SER A 129 -11.09 -4.59 -9.87
C SER A 129 -12.17 -5.13 -8.92
N ALA A 130 -12.10 -6.40 -8.54
CA ALA A 130 -13.03 -7.03 -7.62
C ALA A 130 -12.86 -6.48 -6.20
N LEU A 131 -11.61 -6.33 -5.73
CA LEU A 131 -11.30 -5.70 -4.45
C LEU A 131 -11.88 -4.28 -4.39
N ARG A 132 -11.62 -3.47 -5.42
CA ARG A 132 -12.10 -2.08 -5.49
C ARG A 132 -13.63 -2.02 -5.43
N GLN A 133 -14.32 -2.80 -6.25
CA GLN A 133 -15.79 -2.84 -6.25
C GLN A 133 -16.36 -3.27 -4.89
N GLN A 134 -15.71 -4.23 -4.23
CA GLN A 134 -16.16 -4.71 -2.92
C GLN A 134 -15.98 -3.64 -1.83
N ILE A 135 -14.87 -2.90 -1.86
CA ILE A 135 -14.59 -1.79 -0.93
C ILE A 135 -15.55 -0.63 -1.15
N GLU A 136 -15.81 -0.22 -2.40
CA GLU A 136 -16.77 0.83 -2.76
C GLU A 136 -18.19 0.56 -2.22
N ARG A 137 -18.56 -0.73 -2.09
CA ARG A 137 -19.87 -1.16 -1.58
C ARG A 137 -19.90 -1.46 -0.09
N SER A 138 -18.77 -1.26 0.60
CA SER A 138 -18.59 -1.56 2.01
C SER A 138 -18.65 -0.31 2.86
N ARG A 139 -18.58 -0.49 4.18
CA ARG A 139 -18.47 0.60 5.16
C ARG A 139 -17.35 0.28 6.11
N ARG A 140 -16.72 1.31 6.68
CA ARG A 140 -15.66 1.16 7.66
C ARG A 140 -16.09 0.30 8.84
N GLY A 141 -15.24 -0.64 9.24
CA GLY A 141 -15.47 -1.58 10.33
C GLY A 141 -16.40 -2.74 9.98
N ARG A 142 -16.98 -2.80 8.77
CA ARG A 142 -17.77 -3.95 8.33
C ARG A 142 -16.85 -5.00 7.71
N PRO A 143 -16.96 -6.29 8.06
CA PRO A 143 -16.15 -7.32 7.43
C PRO A 143 -16.50 -7.45 5.93
N PRO A 144 -15.55 -7.93 5.11
CA PRO A 144 -15.81 -8.15 3.69
C PRO A 144 -16.93 -9.16 3.50
N ARG A 145 -17.69 -9.01 2.41
CA ARG A 145 -18.65 -10.03 1.99
C ARG A 145 -17.85 -11.26 1.57
N ARG A 146 -17.99 -12.37 2.31
CA ARG A 146 -17.43 -13.65 1.89
C ARG A 146 -18.03 -14.01 0.53
N ARG A 147 -17.19 -14.17 -0.49
CA ARG A 147 -17.61 -14.85 -1.70
C ARG A 147 -17.91 -16.28 -1.29
N ARG A 148 -19.12 -16.78 -1.56
CA ARG A 148 -19.38 -18.22 -1.42
C ARG A 148 -18.34 -18.91 -2.29
N ALA A 149 -17.54 -19.82 -1.72
CA ALA A 149 -16.76 -20.73 -2.53
C ALA A 149 -17.76 -21.39 -3.48
N THR A 150 -17.64 -21.10 -4.78
CA THR A 150 -18.27 -21.95 -5.78
C THR A 150 -17.63 -23.31 -5.56
N SER A 151 -18.38 -24.24 -4.97
CA SER A 151 -18.06 -25.66 -4.98
C SER A 151 -17.95 -26.06 -6.44
N ALA A 152 -16.75 -26.00 -7.00
CA ALA A 152 -16.40 -26.65 -8.24
C ALA A 152 -16.35 -28.15 -7.96
N GLY A 153 -17.55 -28.74 -7.93
CA GLY A 153 -17.79 -30.15 -7.71
C GLY A 153 -19.07 -30.53 -8.41
N SER A 154 -18.99 -30.73 -9.72
CA SER A 154 -19.78 -31.73 -10.48
C SER A 154 -19.66 -31.46 -11.98
N LEU A 155 -19.00 -32.38 -12.68
CA LEU A 155 -19.22 -32.88 -14.05
C LEU A 155 -17.91 -33.63 -14.39
N SER A 156 -17.76 -34.89 -13.98
CA SER A 156 -18.32 -36.09 -14.63
C SER A 156 -18.06 -36.12 -16.14
N ARG A 157 -17.11 -36.97 -16.53
CA ARG A 157 -17.04 -37.83 -17.72
C ARG A 157 -15.80 -38.70 -17.52
N ALA A 158 -15.89 -39.97 -17.13
CA ALA A 158 -16.49 -41.10 -17.86
C ALA A 158 -15.93 -41.19 -19.28
#